data_AF-A0A0N4WLL2-F1
#
_entry.id   AF-A0A0N4WLL2-F1
#
_cell.length_a   1.000
_cell.length_b   1.000
_cell.length_c   1.000
_cell.angle_alpha   90.00
_cell.angle_beta   90.00
_cell.angle_gamma   90.00
#
_symmetry.space_group_name_H-M   'P 1'
#
loop_
_entity.id
_entity.type
_entity.pdbx_description
1 polymer ?
#
loop_
_entity_poly.entity_id
_entity_poly.type
_entity_poly.pdbx_seq_one_letter_code
_entity_poly.pdbx_strand_id
1 'polypeptide(L)'
;MTGDNSTITGCSTHCALNDDDLSCWNSTANFFTKLLIGQLRHYIAVQVDIDQWHRRHGKPDGQDMDTVAASIEESFFNELHPKDILTNTTVIKVAKVLSDRIRDVSDHVITWVPHFQCPVPCEYRYNNYKNLFIASMVLNICLVLAVIPFMIRLIRHEHEWGSESRLIST
;
A
#
# COMPACT_ATOMS: atom_id res chain seq x y z
N MET A 1 17.14 -6.86 5.93
CA MET A 1 16.36 -5.80 6.59
C MET A 1 14.95 -5.87 6.06
N THR A 2 14.13 -6.69 6.70
CA THR A 2 12.69 -6.83 6.50
C THR A 2 12.03 -5.54 7.01
N GLY A 3 11.27 -4.85 6.15
CA GLY A 3 10.68 -3.57 6.50
C GLY A 3 9.63 -3.70 7.59
N ASP A 4 9.91 -3.09 8.73
CA ASP A 4 8.94 -2.86 9.78
C ASP A 4 7.93 -1.81 9.30
N ASN A 5 6.71 -2.24 9.04
CA ASN A 5 5.57 -1.41 8.64
C ASN A 5 4.95 -0.66 9.85
N SER A 6 5.80 -0.14 10.73
CA SER A 6 5.42 0.44 12.03
C SER A 6 6.20 1.70 12.41
N THR A 7 7.16 2.14 11.59
CA THR A 7 8.08 3.26 11.92
C THR A 7 8.02 4.47 11.00
N ILE A 8 7.02 4.59 10.12
CA ILE A 8 6.83 5.84 9.39
C ILE A 8 5.91 6.76 10.19
N THR A 9 6.46 7.34 11.26
CA THR A 9 5.94 8.52 11.92
C THR A 9 6.67 9.75 11.38
N GLY A 10 5.93 10.81 11.07
CA GLY A 10 6.53 12.15 10.95
C GLY A 10 6.72 12.73 9.56
N CYS A 11 6.10 12.22 8.50
CA CYS A 11 5.89 13.08 7.32
C CYS A 11 4.59 13.87 7.53
N SER A 12 4.60 15.17 7.22
CA SER A 12 3.40 16.00 7.27
C SER A 12 3.34 16.96 6.07
N THR A 13 2.13 17.19 5.59
CA THR A 13 1.83 18.17 4.53
C THR A 13 1.82 19.61 5.06
N HIS A 14 1.91 19.78 6.38
CA HIS A 14 1.82 21.07 7.07
C HIS A 14 3.18 21.66 7.49
N CYS A 15 4.30 20.98 7.22
CA CYS A 15 5.62 21.51 7.54
C CYS A 15 5.97 22.68 6.61
N ALA A 16 6.63 23.70 7.15
CA ALA A 16 7.12 24.83 6.37
C ALA A 16 8.65 24.99 6.49
N LEU A 17 9.27 25.51 5.43
CA LEU A 17 10.72 25.79 5.39
C LEU A 17 11.15 26.91 6.35
N ASN A 18 10.20 27.74 6.78
CA ASN A 18 10.40 28.86 7.68
C ASN A 18 9.99 28.55 9.13
N ASP A 19 9.73 27.28 9.45
CA ASP A 19 9.49 26.86 10.84
C ASP A 19 10.77 27.01 11.66
N ASP A 20 10.64 27.43 12.93
CA ASP A 20 11.76 27.58 13.87
C ASP A 20 12.51 26.24 14.10
N ASP A 21 11.79 25.12 13.99
CA ASP A 21 12.33 23.77 14.02
C ASP A 21 12.04 23.03 12.70
N LEU A 22 13.11 22.69 11.98
CA LEU A 22 13.05 21.99 10.71
C LEU A 22 12.88 20.46 10.86
N SER A 23 12.71 19.92 12.07
CA SER A 23 12.53 18.48 12.30
C SER A 23 11.37 17.90 11.47
N CYS A 24 10.23 18.61 11.38
CA CYS A 24 9.07 18.27 10.56
C CYS A 24 9.44 18.20 9.08
N TRP A 25 10.06 19.26 8.56
CA TRP A 25 10.48 19.35 7.16
C TRP A 25 11.46 18.25 6.78
N ASN A 26 12.50 18.04 7.60
CA ASN A 26 13.54 17.05 7.38
C ASN A 26 12.97 15.62 7.37
N SER A 27 12.05 15.33 8.27
CA SER A 27 11.37 14.03 8.32
C SER A 27 10.51 13.81 7.06
N THR A 28 9.78 14.82 6.61
CA THR A 28 8.98 14.78 5.38
C THR A 28 9.85 14.61 4.13
N ALA A 29 10.96 15.34 4.02
CA ALA A 29 11.90 15.21 2.91
C ALA A 29 12.54 13.80 2.88
N ASN A 30 12.92 13.26 4.04
CA ASN A 30 13.44 11.91 4.17
C ASN A 30 12.41 10.85 3.73
N PHE A 31 11.14 11.03 4.10
CA PHE A 31 10.05 10.16 3.68
C PHE A 31 9.93 10.11 2.15
N PHE A 32 9.79 11.26 1.48
CA PHE A 32 9.66 11.29 0.02
C PHE A 32 10.91 10.80 -0.70
N THR A 33 12.11 11.01 -0.13
CA THR A 33 13.35 10.46 -0.68
C THR A 33 13.36 8.93 -0.67
N LYS A 34 12.98 8.32 0.46
CA LYS A 34 12.86 6.85 0.57
C LYS A 34 11.79 6.30 -0.36
N LEU A 35 10.65 7.00 -0.45
CA LEU A 35 9.56 6.64 -1.34
C LEU A 35 10.00 6.65 -2.80
N LEU A 36 10.63 7.74 -3.26
CA LEU A 36 11.12 7.88 -4.63
C LEU A 36 12.10 6.76 -5.00
N ILE A 37 13.12 6.52 -4.16
CA ILE A 37 14.06 5.43 -4.40
C ILE A 37 13.38 4.06 -4.37
N GLY A 38 12.40 3.86 -3.48
CA GLY A 38 11.59 2.64 -3.44
C GLY A 38 10.82 2.40 -4.73
N GLN A 39 10.17 3.43 -5.28
CA GLN A 39 9.42 3.34 -6.54
C GLN A 39 10.34 3.08 -7.73
N LEU A 40 11.48 3.76 -7.82
CA LEU A 40 12.46 3.51 -8.89
C LEU A 40 12.97 2.07 -8.83
N ARG A 41 13.29 1.55 -7.64
CA ARG A 41 13.68 0.13 -7.46
C ARG A 41 12.58 -0.83 -7.88
N HIS A 42 11.33 -0.56 -7.51
CA HIS A 42 10.20 -1.40 -7.85
C HIS A 42 9.93 -1.40 -9.36
N TYR A 43 10.04 -0.25 -10.01
CA TYR A 43 9.89 -0.14 -11.45
C TYR A 43 10.93 -1.00 -12.19
N ILE A 44 12.22 -0.86 -11.84
CA ILE A 44 13.30 -1.67 -12.43
C ILE A 44 13.03 -3.16 -12.20
N ALA A 45 12.66 -3.52 -10.97
CA ALA A 45 12.36 -4.88 -10.56
C ALA A 45 11.28 -5.54 -11.43
N VAL A 46 10.18 -4.83 -11.69
CA VAL A 46 9.08 -5.32 -12.55
C VAL A 46 9.55 -5.48 -13.99
N GLN A 47 10.28 -4.49 -14.54
CA GLN A 47 10.76 -4.56 -15.92
C GLN A 47 11.74 -5.73 -16.14
N VAL A 48 12.64 -5.96 -15.18
CA VAL A 48 13.53 -7.13 -15.19
C VAL A 48 12.71 -8.42 -15.14
N ASP A 49 11.74 -8.55 -14.23
CA ASP A 49 10.93 -9.76 -14.11
C ASP A 49 10.16 -10.09 -15.41
N ILE A 50 9.64 -9.06 -16.10
CA ILE A 50 8.98 -9.23 -17.41
C ILE A 50 9.98 -9.75 -18.45
N ASP A 51 11.20 -9.20 -18.52
CA ASP A 51 12.23 -9.71 -19.43
C ASP A 51 12.63 -11.16 -19.11
N GLN A 52 12.82 -11.47 -17.83
CA GLN A 52 13.13 -12.82 -17.36
C GLN A 52 12.03 -13.82 -17.71
N TRP A 53 10.76 -13.40 -17.61
CA TRP A 53 9.64 -14.21 -18.06
C TRP A 53 9.75 -14.53 -19.57
N HIS A 54 10.06 -13.55 -20.42
CA HIS A 54 10.25 -13.79 -21.86
C HIS A 54 11.42 -14.75 -22.15
N ARG A 55 12.54 -14.59 -21.43
CA ARG A 55 13.71 -15.51 -21.50
C ARG A 55 13.35 -16.95 -21.21
N ARG A 56 12.49 -17.16 -20.22
CA ARG A 56 12.01 -18.50 -19.82
C ARG A 56 10.91 -19.06 -20.74
N HIS A 57 10.29 -18.24 -21.59
CA HIS A 57 9.12 -18.60 -22.42
C HIS A 57 9.32 -18.29 -23.91
N GLY A 58 10.36 -18.86 -24.52
CA GLY A 58 10.50 -18.89 -25.98
C GLY A 58 11.23 -17.70 -26.62
N LYS A 59 11.79 -16.78 -25.82
CA LYS A 59 12.71 -15.73 -26.30
C LYS A 59 14.00 -15.71 -25.48
N PRO A 60 14.96 -16.63 -25.70
CA PRO A 60 16.14 -16.79 -24.83
C PRO A 60 17.00 -15.52 -24.72
N ASP A 61 17.01 -14.70 -25.76
CA ASP A 61 17.73 -13.42 -25.79
C ASP A 61 17.02 -12.28 -25.03
N GLY A 62 15.79 -12.52 -24.55
CA GLY A 62 14.96 -11.56 -23.84
C GLY A 62 14.16 -10.65 -24.79
N GLN A 63 13.80 -9.49 -24.26
CA GLN A 63 13.19 -8.39 -25.00
C GLN A 63 14.27 -7.54 -25.67
N ASP A 64 13.89 -6.86 -26.74
CA ASP A 64 14.72 -5.82 -27.35
C ASP A 64 14.77 -4.60 -26.40
N MET A 65 15.91 -4.42 -25.75
CA MET A 65 16.12 -3.38 -24.75
C MET A 65 16.06 -1.97 -25.32
N ASP A 66 16.30 -1.78 -26.62
CA ASP A 66 16.18 -0.47 -27.26
C ASP A 66 14.70 -0.10 -27.45
N THR A 67 13.88 -1.07 -27.85
CA THR A 67 12.42 -0.91 -27.88
C THR A 67 11.84 -0.69 -26.48
N VAL A 68 12.32 -1.42 -25.47
CA VAL A 68 11.91 -1.22 -24.07
C VAL A 68 12.27 0.19 -23.59
N ALA A 69 13.49 0.67 -23.87
CA ALA A 69 13.92 2.01 -23.48
C ALA A 69 13.03 3.11 -24.10
N ALA A 70 12.69 2.99 -25.40
CA ALA A 70 11.78 3.93 -26.06
C ALA A 70 10.37 3.91 -25.46
N SER A 71 9.86 2.72 -25.13
CA SER A 71 8.55 2.55 -24.48
C SER A 71 8.51 3.15 -23.07
N ILE A 72 9.60 3.02 -22.29
CA ILE A 72 9.74 3.65 -20.97
C ILE A 72 9.66 5.18 -21.11
N GLU A 73 10.39 5.75 -22.07
CA GLU A 73 10.41 7.19 -22.32
C GLU A 73 9.03 7.72 -22.74
N GLU A 74 8.37 7.06 -23.70
CA GLU A 74 7.01 7.39 -24.13
C GLU A 74 6.01 7.30 -22.98
N SER A 75 6.07 6.23 -22.18
CA SER A 75 5.21 6.06 -21.01
C SER A 75 5.38 7.20 -20.02
N PHE A 76 6.61 7.65 -19.77
CA PHE A 76 6.84 8.75 -18.84
C PHE A 76 6.31 10.08 -19.42
N PHE A 77 6.44 10.31 -20.72
CA PHE A 77 5.87 11.50 -21.35
C PHE A 77 4.34 11.55 -21.29
N ASN A 78 3.67 10.41 -21.43
CA ASN A 78 2.22 10.34 -21.37
C ASN A 78 1.66 10.70 -19.98
N GLU A 79 2.46 10.52 -18.93
CA GLU A 79 2.11 10.91 -17.55
C GLU A 79 2.42 12.38 -17.23
N LEU A 80 3.08 13.13 -18.13
CA LEU A 80 3.37 14.55 -17.91
C LEU A 80 2.16 15.44 -18.22
N HIS A 81 1.85 16.34 -17.29
CA HIS A 81 0.83 17.36 -17.45
C HIS A 81 1.41 18.75 -17.74
N PRO A 82 0.66 19.65 -18.42
CA PRO A 82 1.15 20.97 -18.89
C PRO A 82 1.63 21.96 -17.81
N LYS A 83 1.57 21.60 -16.53
CA LYS A 83 1.98 22.43 -15.38
C LYS A 83 2.81 21.66 -14.35
N ASP A 84 3.40 20.54 -14.77
CA ASP A 84 4.25 19.76 -13.89
C ASP A 84 5.59 20.45 -13.64
N ILE A 85 6.14 20.18 -12.46
CA ILE A 85 7.47 20.62 -12.05
C ILE A 85 8.56 19.88 -12.85
N LEU A 86 8.25 18.67 -13.32
CA LEU A 86 9.14 17.87 -14.15
C LEU A 86 9.13 18.37 -15.58
N THR A 87 10.32 18.59 -16.13
CA THR A 87 10.50 18.95 -17.54
C THR A 87 10.73 17.70 -18.38
N ASN A 88 10.41 17.79 -19.67
CA ASN A 88 10.71 16.76 -20.66
C ASN A 88 12.17 16.31 -20.60
N THR A 89 13.11 17.25 -20.43
CA THR A 89 14.55 16.93 -20.35
C THR A 89 14.92 16.11 -19.11
N THR A 90 14.23 16.33 -17.99
CA THR A 90 14.45 15.57 -16.75
C THR A 90 13.93 14.15 -16.94
N VAL A 91 12.74 14.02 -17.53
CA VAL A 91 12.08 12.75 -17.79
C VAL A 91 12.92 11.84 -18.68
N ILE A 92 13.45 12.37 -19.79
CA ILE A 92 14.35 11.63 -20.69
C ILE A 92 15.56 11.09 -19.92
N LYS A 93 16.17 11.91 -19.05
CA LYS A 93 17.34 11.48 -18.25
C LYS A 93 16.97 10.38 -17.27
N VAL A 94 15.83 10.49 -16.59
CA VAL A 94 15.39 9.46 -15.64
C VAL A 94 15.04 8.17 -16.37
N ALA A 95 14.29 8.23 -17.47
CA ALA A 95 13.95 7.09 -18.30
C ALA A 95 15.22 6.36 -18.78
N LYS A 96 16.21 7.12 -19.27
CA LYS A 96 17.50 6.57 -19.69
C LYS A 96 18.26 5.87 -18.56
N VAL A 97 18.36 6.49 -17.39
CA VAL A 97 19.05 5.90 -16.23
C VAL A 97 18.36 4.60 -15.80
N LEU A 98 17.02 4.55 -15.86
CA LEU A 98 16.26 3.35 -15.53
C LEU A 98 16.44 2.27 -16.60
N SER A 99 16.33 2.59 -17.88
CA SER A 99 16.50 1.64 -18.98
C SER A 99 17.89 1.04 -19.03
N ASP A 100 18.93 1.86 -18.83
CA ASP A 100 20.33 1.39 -18.79
C ASP A 100 20.52 0.41 -17.62
N ARG A 101 19.94 0.71 -16.45
CA ARG A 101 20.00 -0.20 -15.31
C ARG A 101 19.23 -1.50 -15.52
N ILE A 102 18.08 -1.46 -16.22
CA ILE A 102 17.31 -2.66 -16.56
C ILE A 102 18.11 -3.54 -17.52
N ARG A 103 18.73 -2.94 -18.55
CA ARG A 103 19.59 -3.63 -19.51
C ARG A 103 20.75 -4.35 -18.80
N ASP A 104 21.44 -3.65 -17.90
CA ASP A 104 22.59 -4.20 -17.15
C ASP A 104 22.20 -5.34 -16.20
N VAL A 105 21.00 -5.30 -15.62
CA VAL A 105 20.56 -6.34 -14.67
C VAL A 105 19.98 -7.53 -15.41
N SER A 106 19.35 -7.32 -16.57
CA SER A 106 18.65 -8.37 -17.31
C SER A 106 19.49 -9.03 -18.41
N ASP A 107 20.81 -8.84 -18.39
CA ASP A 107 21.76 -9.40 -19.37
C ASP A 107 21.93 -10.93 -19.23
N HIS A 108 21.49 -11.52 -18.13
CA HIS A 108 21.49 -12.96 -17.88
C HIS A 108 20.20 -13.43 -17.20
N VAL A 109 19.99 -14.76 -17.15
CA VAL A 109 18.84 -15.34 -16.45
C VAL A 109 19.05 -15.27 -14.94
N ILE A 110 18.11 -14.63 -14.24
CA ILE A 110 18.12 -14.46 -12.79
C ILE A 110 17.12 -15.42 -12.14
N THR A 111 17.41 -15.93 -10.93
CA THR A 111 16.54 -16.87 -10.18
C THR A 111 15.80 -16.24 -8.98
N TRP A 112 16.12 -15.01 -8.60
CA TRP A 112 15.48 -14.31 -7.47
C TRP A 112 14.41 -13.32 -7.95
N VAL A 113 13.33 -13.20 -7.17
CA VAL A 113 12.32 -12.17 -7.39
C VAL A 113 12.70 -10.94 -6.57
N PRO A 114 12.77 -9.75 -7.19
CA PRO A 114 13.08 -8.53 -6.46
C PRO A 114 12.01 -8.21 -5.42
N HIS A 115 12.47 -8.00 -4.17
CA HIS A 115 11.60 -7.62 -3.07
C HIS A 115 11.03 -6.22 -3.30
N PHE A 116 9.73 -6.08 -3.12
CA PHE A 116 9.06 -4.78 -3.11
C PHE A 116 8.10 -4.67 -1.92
N GLN A 117 7.91 -3.44 -1.49
CA GLN A 117 6.95 -3.09 -0.45
C GLN A 117 6.11 -1.92 -0.97
N CYS A 118 4.80 -2.05 -0.85
CA CYS A 118 3.89 -0.97 -1.21
C CYS A 118 4.08 0.18 -0.22
N PRO A 119 4.23 1.42 -0.69
CA PRO A 119 4.36 2.55 0.21
C PRO A 119 3.06 2.79 0.97
N VAL A 120 3.17 3.12 2.24
CA VAL A 120 2.06 3.71 2.99
C VAL A 120 1.96 5.20 2.65
N PRO A 121 0.74 5.76 2.57
CA PRO A 121 0.57 7.17 2.23
C PRO A 121 1.14 8.07 3.34
N CYS A 122 1.55 9.28 2.97
CA CYS A 122 1.96 10.26 3.97
C CYS A 122 0.78 10.61 4.90
N GLU A 123 1.07 10.89 6.18
CA GLU A 123 0.06 11.17 7.21
C GLU A 123 -0.97 10.05 7.42
N TYR A 124 -0.61 8.79 7.10
CA TYR A 124 -1.50 7.66 7.31
C TYR A 124 -1.87 7.49 8.79
N ARG A 125 -3.16 7.70 9.12
CA ARG A 125 -3.68 7.65 10.48
C ARG A 125 -3.97 6.21 10.93
N TYR A 126 -2.91 5.38 11.01
CA TYR A 126 -3.00 3.98 11.43
C TYR A 126 -3.72 3.80 12.77
N ASN A 127 -3.44 4.68 13.75
CA ASN A 127 -4.06 4.61 15.07
C ASN A 127 -5.59 4.81 15.03
N ASN A 128 -6.11 5.62 14.11
CA ASN A 128 -7.56 5.83 14.03
C ASN A 128 -8.28 4.57 13.57
N TYR A 129 -7.78 3.91 12.52
CA TYR A 129 -8.35 2.65 12.04
C TYR A 129 -8.27 1.56 13.12
N LYS A 130 -7.11 1.45 13.79
CA LYS A 130 -6.93 0.51 14.91
C LYS A 130 -7.92 0.77 16.05
N ASN A 131 -8.10 2.03 16.44
CA ASN A 131 -9.02 2.39 17.52
C ASN A 131 -10.49 2.15 17.14
N LEU A 132 -10.88 2.46 15.90
CA LEU A 132 -12.21 2.18 15.35
C LEU A 132 -12.49 0.66 15.31
N PHE A 133 -11.50 -0.13 14.90
CA PHE A 133 -11.61 -1.59 14.87
C PHE A 133 -11.80 -2.15 16.29
N ILE A 134 -11.01 -1.70 17.25
CA ILE A 134 -11.13 -2.12 18.66
C ILE A 134 -12.51 -1.71 19.22
N ALA A 135 -12.94 -0.47 18.99
CA ALA A 135 -14.24 0.02 19.45
C ALA A 135 -15.40 -0.81 18.87
N SER A 136 -15.32 -1.16 17.58
CA SER A 136 -16.30 -2.02 16.92
C SER A 136 -16.35 -3.42 17.54
N MET A 137 -15.20 -4.05 17.80
CA MET A 137 -15.17 -5.36 18.46
C MET A 137 -15.81 -5.31 19.86
N VAL A 138 -15.49 -4.29 20.65
CA VAL A 138 -16.06 -4.11 22.00
C VAL A 138 -17.58 -3.95 21.93
N LEU A 139 -18.09 -3.10 21.04
CA LEU A 139 -19.53 -2.88 20.88
C LEU A 139 -20.27 -4.17 20.49
N ASN A 140 -19.70 -4.97 19.58
CA ASN A 140 -20.29 -6.24 19.18
C ASN A 140 -20.33 -7.24 20.36
N ILE A 141 -19.26 -7.32 21.16
CA ILE A 141 -19.24 -8.17 22.36
C ILE A 141 -20.29 -7.72 23.37
N CYS A 142 -20.39 -6.42 23.64
CA CYS A 142 -21.42 -5.87 24.53
C CYS A 142 -22.84 -6.17 24.04
N LEU A 143 -23.07 -6.10 22.73
CA LEU A 143 -24.37 -6.41 22.12
C LEU A 143 -24.73 -7.88 22.33
N VAL A 144 -23.80 -8.81 22.10
CA VAL A 144 -24.02 -10.25 22.36
C VAL A 144 -24.33 -10.50 23.84
N LEU A 145 -23.57 -9.87 24.74
CA LEU A 145 -23.78 -9.99 26.18
C LEU A 145 -25.11 -9.38 26.67
N ALA A 146 -25.67 -8.40 25.96
CA ALA A 146 -26.97 -7.83 26.30
C ALA A 146 -28.13 -8.63 25.69
N VAL A 147 -28.01 -9.04 24.43
CA VAL A 147 -29.09 -9.69 23.67
C VAL A 147 -29.33 -11.12 24.14
N ILE A 148 -28.29 -11.92 24.38
CA ILE A 148 -28.45 -13.32 24.83
C ILE A 148 -29.25 -13.42 26.14
N PRO A 149 -28.90 -12.74 27.24
CA PRO A 149 -29.69 -12.83 28.47
C PRO A 149 -31.07 -12.21 28.33
N PHE A 150 -31.24 -11.17 27.50
CA PHE A 150 -32.56 -10.62 27.20
C PHE A 150 -33.45 -11.64 26.51
N MET A 151 -32.96 -12.33 25.48
CA MET A 151 -33.69 -13.40 24.78
C MET A 151 -34.01 -14.57 25.69
N ILE A 152 -33.08 -15.00 26.56
CA ILE A 152 -33.34 -16.06 27.54
C ILE A 152 -34.46 -15.65 28.50
N ARG A 153 -34.45 -14.41 29.01
CA ARG A 153 -35.52 -13.91 29.88
C ARG A 153 -36.87 -13.87 29.17
N LEU A 154 -36.89 -13.43 27.91
CA LEU A 154 -38.11 -13.34 27.12
C LEU A 154 -38.72 -14.72 26.86
N ILE A 155 -37.90 -15.70 26.43
CA ILE A 155 -38.34 -17.10 26.23
C ILE A 155 -38.88 -17.71 27.53
N ARG A 156 -38.20 -17.46 28.66
CA ARG A 156 -38.66 -17.97 29.97
C ARG A 156 -40.02 -17.38 30.36
N HIS A 157 -40.20 -16.08 30.16
CA HIS A 157 -41.47 -15.42 30.46
C HIS A 157 -42.61 -15.93 29.55
N GLU A 158 -42.36 -16.15 28.26
CA GLU A 158 -43.35 -16.79 27.38
C GLU A 158 -43.69 -18.22 27.81
N HIS A 159 -42.70 -19.01 28.24
CA HIS A 159 -42.93 -20.36 28.78
C HIS A 159 -43.79 -20.35 30.05
N GLU A 160 -43.53 -19.42 30.97
CA GLU A 160 -44.31 -19.25 32.20
C GLU A 160 -45.77 -18.88 31.87
N TRP A 161 -45.99 -17.88 30.99
CA TRP A 161 -47.34 -17.48 30.54
C TRP A 161 -48.08 -18.59 29.76
N GLY A 162 -47.37 -19.33 28.91
CA GLY A 162 -47.91 -20.48 28.19
C GLY A 162 -48.28 -21.66 29.10
N SER A 163 -47.67 -21.74 30.30
CA SER A 163 -47.98 -22.77 31.30
C SER A 163 -49.19 -22.38 32.17
N GLU A 164 -49.30 -21.13 32.60
CA GLU A 164 -50.46 -20.64 33.36
C GLU A 164 -51.74 -20.66 32.53
N SER A 165 -51.69 -20.26 31.26
CA SER A 165 -52.84 -20.31 30.35
C SER A 165 -53.36 -21.73 30.11
N ARG A 166 -52.51 -22.76 30.18
CA ARG A 166 -52.94 -24.17 30.08
C ARG A 166 -53.57 -24.70 31.37
N LEU A 167 -53.14 -24.21 32.54
CA LEU A 167 -53.71 -24.60 33.84
C LEU A 167 -55.09 -23.98 34.10
N ILE A 168 -55.36 -22.80 33.53
CA ILE A 168 -56.65 -22.10 33.68
C ILE A 168 -57.71 -22.64 32.69
N SER A 169 -57.32 -23.40 31.67
CA SER A 169 -58.20 -23.90 30.61
C SER A 169 -58.66 -25.37 30.80
N THR A 170 -58.38 -25.98 31.96
CA THR A 170 -58.91 -27.28 32.42
C THR A 170 -59.83 -27.10 33.60
#